data_AF-A0A344TC72-F1
#
_entry.id   AF-A0A344TC72-F1
#
_cell.length_a   1.000
_cell.length_b   1.000
_cell.length_c   1.000
_cell.angle_alpha   90.00
_cell.angle_beta   90.00
_cell.angle_gamma   90.00
#
_symmetry.space_group_name_H-M   'P 1'
#
loop_
_entity.id
_entity.type
_entity.pdbx_description
1 polymer ?
#
loop_
_entity_poly.entity_id
_entity_poly.type
_entity_poly.pdbx_seq_one_letter_code
_entity_poly.pdbx_strand_id
1 'polypeptide(L)'
;MSAEFNDILAAMESATIGEREINPLSYDPADYATIQDVVSHLLNRKKTIEVKELLPQLSLNGTVIQDPMESYLKRPANSASALKQILKTPLHYWCYLHEKIPIQSKKAFEFGTFCHMAFLEPELFDALIVEPNYSLSSTEGVKKSVEFWEKTLRGVMKKSGKRHLLSNARAAVKRAGLSLAKIDGMRRYREELSNRAGKICVGEVDKKKIELVRRHYFTYGGGILPALMKGSANEVSFYGNDPVTGLPVKIRPDGLQLEENIGCNAIISFKTTSAEDVDKFAYDAAKFQYQMAEGMYLEVASQVTGRKFNAVICVMLQTVEPFLPAVFMYHPEDLQNGRYRYRCAMADAQKCLEAKSFPGFDAKAEFGDMGIIQLALPEWSKREIKPMDIEN
;
A
#
# COMPACT_ATOMS: atom_id res chain seq x y z
N MET A 1 46.98 35.20 11.70
CA MET A 1 46.42 34.05 10.98
C MET A 1 47.58 33.33 10.34
N SER A 2 47.79 32.06 10.69
CA SER A 2 48.96 31.28 10.28
C SER A 2 48.95 31.04 8.77
N ALA A 3 50.14 30.84 8.19
CA ALA A 3 50.33 30.54 6.76
C ALA A 3 49.45 29.37 6.28
N GLU A 4 49.21 28.38 7.15
CA GLU A 4 48.30 27.26 6.89
C GLU A 4 46.86 27.69 6.55
N PHE A 5 46.36 28.79 7.13
CA PHE A 5 45.00 29.25 6.87
C PHE A 5 44.86 29.87 5.47
N ASN A 6 45.92 30.54 5.00
CA ASN A 6 45.95 31.12 3.66
C ASN A 6 46.13 30.04 2.58
N ASP A 7 46.87 28.98 2.87
CA ASP A 7 47.03 27.84 1.96
C ASP A 7 45.72 27.05 1.80
N ILE A 8 44.91 26.93 2.86
CA ILE A 8 43.57 26.33 2.79
C ILE A 8 42.62 27.18 1.93
N LEU A 9 42.66 28.51 2.09
CA LEU A 9 41.85 29.43 1.29
C LEU A 9 42.22 29.38 -0.20
N ALA A 10 43.51 29.36 -0.51
CA ALA A 10 43.99 29.24 -1.89
C ALA A 10 43.62 27.86 -2.52
N ALA A 11 43.64 26.79 -1.71
CA ALA A 11 43.18 25.47 -2.15
C ALA A 11 41.66 25.44 -2.42
N MET A 12 40.85 26.17 -1.65
CA MET A 12 39.40 26.29 -1.88
C MET A 12 39.06 27.14 -3.11
N GLU A 13 39.80 28.23 -3.36
CA GLU A 13 39.60 29.09 -4.54
C GLU A 13 40.05 28.43 -5.86
N SER A 14 40.96 27.45 -5.79
CA SER A 14 41.46 26.70 -6.95
C SER A 14 40.74 25.36 -7.19
N ALA A 15 39.78 24.99 -6.33
CA ALA A 15 39.03 23.75 -6.45
C ALA A 15 38.04 23.84 -7.64
N THR A 16 38.28 23.04 -8.68
CA THR A 16 37.30 22.85 -9.75
C THR A 16 36.12 22.05 -9.22
N ILE A 17 34.90 22.59 -9.38
CA ILE A 17 33.65 21.89 -9.06
C ILE A 17 33.57 20.69 -10.02
N GLY A 18 33.93 19.51 -9.54
CA GLY A 18 33.74 18.28 -10.30
C GLY A 18 32.24 18.03 -10.49
N GLU A 19 31.83 17.62 -11.70
CA GLU A 19 30.45 17.22 -12.04
C GLU A 19 29.95 15.96 -11.29
N ARG A 20 30.64 15.53 -10.22
CA ARG A 20 30.21 14.42 -9.38
C ARG A 20 29.38 14.94 -8.21
N GLU A 21 28.14 14.48 -8.15
CA GLU A 21 27.20 14.69 -7.05
C GLU A 21 27.87 14.38 -5.69
N ILE A 22 28.12 15.43 -4.90
CA ILE A 22 28.96 15.39 -3.69
C ILE A 22 28.25 14.68 -2.53
N ASN A 23 26.92 14.60 -2.57
CA ASN A 23 26.12 13.82 -1.65
C ASN A 23 24.82 13.35 -2.33
N PRO A 24 24.68 12.06 -2.72
CA PRO A 24 23.47 11.51 -3.34
C PRO A 24 22.25 11.50 -2.38
N LEU A 25 22.47 11.86 -1.11
CA LEU A 25 21.43 12.05 -0.09
C LEU A 25 21.26 13.52 0.31
N SER A 26 21.83 14.45 -0.46
CA SER A 26 21.57 15.88 -0.27
C SER A 26 20.06 16.14 -0.32
N TYR A 27 19.61 17.00 0.58
CA TYR A 27 18.21 17.36 0.70
C TYR A 27 18.01 18.73 0.05
N ASP A 28 17.30 18.76 -1.08
CA ASP A 28 16.75 19.98 -1.64
C ASP A 28 15.22 19.87 -1.67
N PRO A 29 14.47 20.71 -0.94
CA PRO A 29 13.02 20.75 -1.04
C PRO A 29 12.50 20.91 -2.48
N ALA A 30 13.25 21.59 -3.36
CA ALA A 30 12.89 21.82 -4.75
C ALA A 30 12.90 20.53 -5.61
N ASP A 31 13.50 19.45 -5.10
CA ASP A 31 13.45 18.16 -5.79
C ASP A 31 12.08 17.48 -5.73
N TYR A 32 11.23 17.90 -4.78
CA TYR A 32 9.95 17.30 -4.48
C TYR A 32 8.80 18.17 -4.98
N ALA A 33 7.73 17.54 -5.48
CA ALA A 33 6.56 18.28 -5.90
C ALA A 33 5.83 18.86 -4.67
N THR A 34 5.09 19.94 -4.89
CA THR A 34 4.26 20.59 -3.88
C THR A 34 2.78 20.25 -4.04
N ILE A 35 1.99 20.50 -3.00
CA ILE A 35 0.52 20.40 -3.08
C ILE A 35 -0.01 21.32 -4.19
N GLN A 36 0.60 22.50 -4.36
CA GLN A 36 0.15 23.48 -5.35
C GLN A 36 0.39 23.00 -6.78
N ASP A 37 1.48 22.27 -7.06
CA ASP A 37 1.73 21.68 -8.37
C ASP A 37 0.61 20.71 -8.75
N VAL A 38 0.25 19.83 -7.81
CA VAL A 38 -0.81 18.83 -8.01
C VAL A 38 -2.18 19.49 -8.18
N VAL A 39 -2.55 20.40 -7.28
CA VAL A 39 -3.85 21.08 -7.31
C VAL A 39 -4.00 21.91 -8.58
N SER A 40 -2.98 22.70 -8.94
CA SER A 40 -3.02 23.54 -10.15
C SER A 40 -3.16 22.68 -11.40
N HIS A 41 -2.45 21.55 -11.48
CA HIS A 41 -2.58 20.64 -12.62
C HIS A 41 -3.98 20.03 -12.69
N LEU A 42 -4.49 19.50 -11.57
CA LEU A 42 -5.81 18.86 -11.52
C LEU A 42 -6.95 19.81 -11.91
N LEU A 43 -6.89 21.07 -11.48
CA LEU A 43 -7.90 22.09 -11.83
C LEU A 43 -7.87 22.47 -13.32
N ASN A 44 -6.70 22.44 -13.95
CA ASN A 44 -6.53 22.81 -15.36
C ASN A 44 -6.56 21.60 -16.32
N ARG A 45 -6.62 20.38 -15.79
CA ARG A 45 -6.51 19.14 -16.55
C ARG A 45 -7.71 18.94 -17.49
N LYS A 46 -7.44 18.93 -18.80
CA LYS A 46 -8.46 18.66 -19.84
C LYS A 46 -8.57 17.19 -20.22
N LYS A 47 -7.48 16.45 -20.14
CA LYS A 47 -7.38 15.04 -20.54
C LYS A 47 -6.65 14.25 -19.47
N THR A 48 -6.96 12.96 -19.41
CA THR A 48 -6.32 12.01 -18.50
C THR A 48 -5.86 10.83 -19.35
N ILE A 49 -4.65 10.37 -19.10
CA ILE A 49 -4.10 9.15 -19.68
C ILE A 49 -4.35 7.98 -18.73
N GLU A 50 -4.55 6.79 -19.30
CA GLU A 50 -4.63 5.55 -18.53
C GLU A 50 -3.20 5.05 -18.28
N VAL A 51 -2.64 5.29 -17.09
CA VAL A 51 -1.24 4.95 -16.76
C VAL A 51 -0.95 3.46 -17.00
N LYS A 52 -1.95 2.59 -16.82
CA LYS A 52 -1.85 1.14 -17.10
C LYS A 52 -1.47 0.81 -18.54
N GLU A 53 -1.78 1.68 -19.50
CA GLU A 53 -1.45 1.49 -20.92
C GLU A 53 0.02 1.81 -21.21
N LEU A 54 0.69 2.53 -20.30
CA LEU A 54 2.09 2.93 -20.43
C LEU A 54 3.07 2.01 -19.70
N LEU A 55 2.60 1.03 -18.91
CA LEU A 55 3.48 0.15 -18.11
C LEU A 55 4.60 -0.52 -18.92
N PRO A 56 4.39 -0.99 -20.17
CA PRO A 56 5.47 -1.52 -20.99
C PRO A 56 6.57 -0.50 -21.29
N GLN A 57 6.22 0.77 -21.52
CA GLN A 57 7.19 1.83 -21.79
C GLN A 57 7.91 2.29 -20.52
N LEU A 58 7.28 2.14 -19.35
CA LEU A 58 7.87 2.41 -18.05
C LEU A 58 8.88 1.32 -17.63
N SER A 59 9.03 0.22 -18.36
CA SER A 59 9.97 -0.87 -18.03
C SER A 59 11.36 -0.61 -18.64
N LEU A 60 12.04 0.45 -18.20
CA LEU A 60 13.33 0.87 -18.79
C LEU A 60 14.53 0.09 -18.20
N ASN A 61 14.75 0.21 -16.88
CA ASN A 61 15.88 -0.40 -16.18
C ASN A 61 15.44 -1.61 -15.31
N GLY A 62 14.26 -2.15 -15.61
CA GLY A 62 13.63 -3.21 -14.84
C GLY A 62 12.28 -3.58 -15.44
N THR A 63 11.41 -4.18 -14.65
CA THR A 63 10.08 -4.60 -15.09
C THR A 63 9.01 -3.87 -14.30
N VAL A 64 8.07 -3.26 -15.01
CA VAL A 64 6.84 -2.67 -14.47
C VAL A 64 5.66 -3.47 -15.01
N ILE A 65 4.92 -4.14 -14.13
CA ILE A 65 3.85 -5.06 -14.54
C ILE A 65 2.72 -5.10 -13.50
N GLN A 66 1.49 -5.21 -13.98
CA GLN A 66 0.33 -5.51 -13.13
C GLN A 66 0.14 -7.03 -13.06
N ASP A 67 0.83 -7.66 -12.11
CA ASP A 67 0.76 -9.11 -11.86
C ASP A 67 -0.09 -9.43 -10.61
N PRO A 68 -0.56 -10.68 -10.45
CA PRO A 68 -1.23 -11.10 -9.23
C PRO A 68 -0.33 -10.98 -8.00
N MET A 69 -0.91 -10.65 -6.84
CA MET A 69 -0.18 -10.53 -5.57
C MET A 69 0.61 -11.79 -5.21
N GLU A 70 0.10 -12.97 -5.55
CA GLU A 70 0.82 -14.23 -5.34
C GLU A 70 2.15 -14.29 -6.11
N SER A 71 2.18 -13.80 -7.36
CA SER A 71 3.40 -13.70 -8.16
C SER A 71 4.40 -12.72 -7.53
N TYR A 72 3.91 -11.56 -7.07
CA TYR A 72 4.72 -10.58 -6.34
C TYR A 72 5.35 -11.18 -5.08
N LEU A 73 4.57 -11.89 -4.26
CA LEU A 73 5.05 -12.49 -3.02
C LEU A 73 6.07 -13.61 -3.25
N LYS A 74 5.92 -14.39 -4.33
CA LYS A 74 6.83 -15.49 -4.69
C LYS A 74 8.17 -15.01 -5.24
N ARG A 75 8.23 -13.84 -5.87
CA ARG A 75 9.47 -13.35 -6.49
C ARG A 75 10.54 -13.01 -5.42
N PRO A 76 11.73 -13.65 -5.45
CA PRO A 76 12.77 -13.40 -4.44
C PRO A 76 13.46 -12.07 -4.71
N ALA A 77 13.10 -11.05 -3.94
CA ALA A 77 13.70 -9.71 -3.99
C ALA A 77 13.39 -8.95 -2.69
N ASN A 78 14.22 -7.96 -2.37
CA ASN A 78 14.03 -7.10 -1.21
C ASN A 78 12.80 -6.21 -1.39
N SER A 79 11.87 -6.32 -0.44
CA SER A 79 10.68 -5.47 -0.36
C SER A 79 10.78 -4.55 0.84
N ALA A 80 9.97 -3.49 0.88
CA ALA A 80 9.89 -2.60 2.04
C ALA A 80 9.64 -3.37 3.34
N SER A 81 8.78 -4.39 3.33
CA SER A 81 8.52 -5.24 4.51
C SER A 81 9.75 -6.02 4.98
N ALA A 82 10.56 -6.52 4.05
CA ALA A 82 11.81 -7.21 4.36
C ALA A 82 12.84 -6.24 4.94
N LEU A 83 13.04 -5.10 4.29
CA LEU A 83 14.01 -4.10 4.72
C LEU A 83 13.60 -3.41 6.03
N LYS A 84 12.31 -3.30 6.34
CA LYS A 84 11.87 -2.90 7.68
C LYS A 84 12.27 -3.89 8.78
N GLN A 85 12.43 -5.18 8.45
CA GLN A 85 12.91 -6.15 9.43
C GLN A 85 14.39 -5.97 9.73
N ILE A 86 15.22 -5.64 8.73
CA ILE A 86 16.66 -5.48 8.97
C ILE A 86 16.96 -4.29 9.89
N LEU A 87 16.15 -3.24 9.79
CA LEU A 87 16.20 -2.09 10.70
C LEU A 87 15.84 -2.44 12.16
N LYS A 88 15.22 -3.61 12.42
CA LYS A 88 15.04 -4.13 13.77
C LYS A 88 16.30 -4.87 14.22
N THR A 89 16.63 -5.95 13.52
CA THR A 89 17.92 -6.66 13.59
C THR A 89 18.14 -7.46 12.30
N PRO A 90 19.40 -7.79 11.94
CA PRO A 90 19.68 -8.73 10.85
C PRO A 90 18.98 -10.09 10.97
N LEU A 91 18.85 -10.63 12.19
CA LEU A 91 18.12 -11.88 12.42
C LEU A 91 16.63 -11.79 12.03
N HIS A 92 15.95 -10.66 12.31
CA HIS A 92 14.56 -10.47 11.88
C HIS A 92 14.43 -10.53 10.36
N TYR A 93 15.39 -9.94 9.64
CA TYR A 93 15.44 -9.99 8.18
C TYR A 93 15.66 -11.42 7.67
N TRP A 94 16.60 -12.15 8.26
CA TRP A 94 16.85 -13.55 7.91
C TRP A 94 15.62 -14.42 8.13
N CYS A 95 14.98 -14.32 9.31
CA CYS A 95 13.76 -15.07 9.62
C CYS A 95 12.62 -14.68 8.67
N TYR A 96 12.46 -13.41 8.31
CA TYR A 96 11.44 -12.99 7.34
C TYR A 96 11.60 -13.67 5.97
N LEU A 97 12.85 -13.87 5.53
CA LEU A 97 13.13 -14.50 4.25
C LEU A 97 12.99 -16.03 4.27
N HIS A 98 13.35 -16.68 5.38
CA HIS A 98 13.51 -18.14 5.44
C HIS A 98 12.48 -18.85 6.33
N GLU A 99 11.96 -18.18 7.36
CA GLU A 99 11.09 -18.74 8.41
C GLU A 99 9.66 -18.18 8.31
N LYS A 100 8.95 -18.56 7.23
CA LYS A 100 7.57 -18.11 7.02
C LYS A 100 6.60 -18.87 7.91
N ILE A 101 6.10 -18.21 8.96
CA ILE A 101 4.98 -18.71 9.75
C ILE A 101 3.68 -18.50 8.95
N PRO A 102 2.87 -19.56 8.70
CA PRO A 102 1.60 -19.41 8.00
C PRO A 102 0.65 -18.52 8.80
N ILE A 103 0.28 -17.38 8.23
CA ILE A 103 -0.80 -16.55 8.78
C ILE A 103 -2.11 -17.24 8.44
N GLN A 104 -2.97 -17.49 9.44
CA GLN A 104 -4.33 -17.98 9.18
C GLN A 104 -5.07 -16.94 8.33
N SER A 105 -5.52 -17.35 7.13
CA SER A 105 -6.34 -16.46 6.31
C SER A 105 -7.73 -16.33 6.93
N LYS A 106 -8.15 -15.08 7.14
CA LYS A 106 -9.54 -14.80 7.50
C LYS A 106 -10.37 -14.89 6.22
N LYS A 107 -11.32 -15.83 6.18
CA LYS A 107 -12.24 -16.03 5.04
C LYS A 107 -13.40 -15.02 4.98
N ALA A 108 -13.49 -14.11 5.95
CA ALA A 108 -14.59 -13.16 6.06
C ALA A 108 -14.36 -11.91 5.19
N PHE A 109 -15.43 -11.20 4.86
CA PHE A 109 -15.37 -9.88 4.25
C PHE A 109 -14.58 -8.93 5.18
N GLU A 110 -13.51 -8.34 4.66
CA GLU A 110 -12.67 -7.38 5.37
C GLU A 110 -12.99 -5.97 4.85
N PHE A 111 -13.67 -5.17 5.67
CA PHE A 111 -14.12 -3.81 5.33
C PHE A 111 -12.96 -2.93 4.80
N GLY A 112 -11.81 -2.97 5.47
CA GLY A 112 -10.66 -2.16 5.08
C GLY A 112 -10.08 -2.57 3.72
N THR A 113 -10.01 -3.87 3.43
CA THR A 113 -9.55 -4.39 2.14
C THR A 113 -10.50 -3.99 1.01
N PHE A 114 -11.81 -4.09 1.22
CA PHE A 114 -12.77 -3.62 0.24
C PHE A 114 -12.62 -2.12 -0.02
N CYS A 115 -12.53 -1.30 1.02
CA CYS A 115 -12.40 0.15 0.87
C CYS A 115 -11.09 0.53 0.18
N HIS A 116 -9.98 -0.14 0.47
CA HIS A 116 -8.72 0.03 -0.26
C HIS A 116 -8.95 -0.14 -1.76
N MET A 117 -9.51 -1.28 -2.17
CA MET A 117 -9.78 -1.54 -3.58
C MET A 117 -10.74 -0.49 -4.15
N ALA A 118 -11.81 -0.14 -3.44
CA ALA A 118 -12.83 0.79 -3.94
C ALA A 118 -12.36 2.25 -4.07
N PHE A 119 -11.34 2.68 -3.31
CA PHE A 119 -10.75 4.02 -3.50
C PHE A 119 -9.92 4.11 -4.77
N LEU A 120 -9.26 3.01 -5.12
CA LEU A 120 -8.44 2.86 -6.31
C LEU A 120 -9.30 2.53 -7.55
N GLU A 121 -10.38 1.79 -7.37
CA GLU A 121 -11.34 1.35 -8.40
C GLU A 121 -12.79 1.71 -7.98
N PRO A 122 -13.22 2.97 -8.15
CA PRO A 122 -14.50 3.48 -7.62
C PRO A 122 -15.75 2.76 -8.15
N GLU A 123 -15.66 2.07 -9.28
CA GLU A 123 -16.73 1.25 -9.82
C GLU A 123 -17.13 0.10 -8.87
N LEU A 124 -16.23 -0.32 -7.96
CA LEU A 124 -16.51 -1.33 -6.96
C LEU A 124 -17.60 -0.91 -5.97
N PHE A 125 -17.77 0.40 -5.74
CA PHE A 125 -18.89 0.88 -4.94
C PHE A 125 -20.26 0.55 -5.58
N ASP A 126 -20.34 0.40 -6.90
CA ASP A 126 -21.57 0.02 -7.63
C ASP A 126 -21.78 -1.52 -7.69
N ALA A 127 -20.76 -2.29 -7.28
CA ALA A 127 -20.79 -3.74 -7.27
C ALA A 127 -21.41 -4.33 -5.99
N LEU A 128 -21.70 -3.51 -4.98
CA LEU A 128 -22.22 -3.96 -3.69
C LEU A 128 -23.66 -4.45 -3.78
N ILE A 129 -23.93 -5.55 -3.07
CA ILE A 129 -25.26 -6.11 -2.92
C ILE A 129 -25.43 -6.66 -1.50
N VAL A 130 -26.66 -6.57 -0.96
CA VAL A 130 -27.03 -7.26 0.27
C VAL A 130 -27.97 -8.39 -0.13
N GLU A 131 -27.55 -9.62 0.11
CA GLU A 131 -28.44 -10.77 0.04
C GLU A 131 -29.24 -10.84 1.35
N PRO A 132 -30.59 -10.90 1.31
CA PRO A 132 -31.38 -11.12 2.50
C PRO A 132 -30.99 -12.42 3.21
N ASN A 133 -31.15 -12.46 4.54
CA ASN A 133 -30.76 -13.62 5.35
C ASN A 133 -31.68 -14.83 5.11
N TYR A 134 -31.43 -15.57 4.06
CA TYR A 134 -32.12 -16.81 3.73
C TYR A 134 -31.40 -18.03 4.31
N SER A 135 -32.14 -18.93 4.97
CA SER A 135 -31.57 -20.16 5.51
C SER A 135 -31.06 -21.10 4.41
N LEU A 136 -29.74 -21.25 4.33
CA LEU A 136 -29.11 -22.18 3.39
C LEU A 136 -29.24 -23.65 3.81
N SER A 137 -29.67 -23.95 5.04
CA SER A 137 -29.95 -25.31 5.51
C SER A 137 -31.33 -25.84 5.10
N SER A 138 -32.26 -24.94 4.75
CA SER A 138 -33.60 -25.29 4.31
C SER A 138 -33.76 -25.22 2.79
N THR A 139 -34.53 -26.13 2.20
CA THR A 139 -34.85 -26.10 0.76
C THR A 139 -35.52 -24.79 0.36
N GLU A 140 -36.45 -24.29 1.17
CA GLU A 140 -37.19 -23.06 0.90
C GLU A 140 -36.29 -21.81 0.93
N GLY A 141 -35.39 -21.71 1.92
CA GLY A 141 -34.43 -20.60 1.98
C GLY A 141 -33.45 -20.61 0.80
N VAL A 142 -32.97 -21.79 0.38
CA VAL A 142 -32.11 -21.88 -0.81
C VAL A 142 -32.86 -21.46 -2.07
N LYS A 143 -34.14 -21.82 -2.24
CA LYS A 143 -34.96 -21.36 -3.38
C LYS A 143 -35.07 -19.84 -3.43
N LYS A 144 -35.41 -19.19 -2.32
CA LYS A 144 -35.49 -17.71 -2.23
C LYS A 144 -34.16 -17.03 -2.57
N SER A 145 -33.06 -17.61 -2.09
CA SER A 145 -31.71 -17.15 -2.42
C SER A 145 -31.39 -17.30 -3.93
N VAL A 146 -31.75 -18.44 -4.53
CA VAL A 146 -31.61 -18.67 -5.98
C VAL A 146 -32.43 -17.66 -6.78
N GLU A 147 -33.69 -17.40 -6.41
CA GLU A 147 -34.56 -16.43 -7.08
C GLU A 147 -33.97 -15.01 -7.03
N PHE A 148 -33.44 -14.61 -5.87
CA PHE A 148 -32.74 -13.34 -5.69
C PHE A 148 -31.55 -13.21 -6.66
N TRP A 149 -30.70 -14.23 -6.73
CA TRP A 149 -29.53 -14.22 -7.59
C TRP A 149 -29.87 -14.35 -9.08
N GLU A 150 -30.92 -15.09 -9.46
CA GLU A 150 -31.43 -15.10 -10.82
C GLU A 150 -31.92 -13.70 -11.26
N LYS A 151 -32.71 -13.02 -10.42
CA LYS A 151 -33.18 -11.66 -10.69
C LYS A 151 -32.01 -10.69 -10.87
N THR A 152 -31.03 -10.78 -9.98
CA THR A 152 -29.80 -9.97 -10.04
C THR A 152 -29.03 -10.22 -11.34
N LEU A 153 -28.80 -11.49 -11.68
CA LEU A 153 -28.07 -11.88 -12.89
C LEU A 153 -28.80 -11.45 -14.15
N ARG A 154 -30.13 -11.54 -14.20
CA ARG A 154 -30.95 -11.02 -15.33
C ARG A 154 -30.75 -9.52 -15.51
N GLY A 155 -30.65 -8.75 -14.42
CA GLY A 155 -30.30 -7.33 -14.47
C GLY A 155 -28.93 -7.07 -15.11
N VAL A 156 -27.92 -7.85 -14.73
CA VAL A 156 -26.56 -7.80 -15.30
C VAL A 156 -26.56 -8.18 -16.79
N MET A 157 -27.31 -9.22 -17.17
CA MET A 157 -27.45 -9.66 -18.56
C MET A 157 -28.05 -8.57 -19.46
N LYS A 158 -29.06 -7.84 -18.96
CA LYS A 158 -29.68 -6.72 -19.69
C LYS A 158 -28.70 -5.57 -19.93
N LYS A 159 -27.86 -5.23 -18.94
CA LYS A 159 -26.88 -4.15 -19.05
C LYS A 159 -25.67 -4.52 -19.92
N SER A 160 -25.18 -5.76 -19.81
CA SER A 160 -23.93 -6.20 -20.45
C SER A 160 -24.10 -6.89 -21.80
N GLY A 161 -25.33 -7.22 -22.21
CA GLY A 161 -25.62 -7.99 -23.42
C GLY A 161 -25.26 -9.49 -23.34
N LYS A 162 -24.72 -9.98 -22.21
CA LYS A 162 -24.29 -11.38 -22.03
C LYS A 162 -25.50 -12.32 -21.81
N ARG A 163 -26.11 -12.83 -22.88
CA ARG A 163 -27.36 -13.62 -22.83
C ARG A 163 -27.24 -15.04 -22.25
N HIS A 164 -26.03 -15.60 -22.14
CA HIS A 164 -25.81 -17.01 -21.76
C HIS A 164 -25.47 -17.25 -20.28
N LEU A 165 -25.51 -16.24 -19.41
CA LEU A 165 -25.04 -16.39 -18.03
C LEU A 165 -25.87 -17.41 -17.22
N LEU A 166 -27.20 -17.38 -17.34
CA LEU A 166 -28.10 -18.33 -16.68
C LEU A 166 -27.93 -19.77 -17.18
N SER A 167 -27.87 -19.96 -18.51
CA SER A 167 -27.67 -21.29 -19.09
C SER A 167 -26.33 -21.88 -18.68
N ASN A 168 -25.27 -21.06 -18.61
CA ASN A 168 -23.94 -21.48 -18.21
C ASN A 168 -23.89 -21.87 -16.73
N ALA A 169 -24.60 -21.14 -15.86
CA ALA A 169 -24.75 -21.49 -14.45
C ALA A 169 -25.44 -22.87 -14.28
N ARG A 170 -26.53 -23.12 -15.01
CA ARG A 170 -27.22 -24.43 -14.99
C ARG A 170 -26.33 -25.55 -15.52
N ALA A 171 -25.60 -25.30 -16.62
CA ALA A 171 -24.66 -26.26 -17.18
C ALA A 171 -23.50 -26.59 -16.22
N ALA A 172 -23.03 -25.63 -15.42
CA ALA A 172 -22.01 -25.87 -14.41
C ALA A 172 -22.48 -26.82 -13.30
N VAL A 173 -23.74 -26.71 -12.85
CA VAL A 173 -24.33 -27.64 -11.88
C VAL A 173 -24.41 -29.06 -12.46
N LYS A 174 -24.87 -29.19 -13.71
CA LYS A 174 -24.92 -30.50 -14.40
C LYS A 174 -23.54 -31.12 -14.57
N ARG A 175 -22.52 -30.32 -14.94
CA ARG A 175 -21.12 -30.78 -15.05
C ARG A 175 -20.54 -31.26 -13.72
N ALA A 176 -21.00 -30.70 -12.60
CA ALA A 176 -20.63 -31.17 -11.27
C ALA A 176 -21.38 -32.46 -10.83
N GLY A 177 -22.23 -33.05 -11.69
CA GLY A 177 -23.02 -34.24 -11.37
C GLY A 177 -24.18 -33.98 -10.41
N LEU A 178 -24.54 -32.70 -10.17
CA LEU A 178 -25.57 -32.30 -9.23
C LEU A 178 -26.91 -32.05 -9.92
N SER A 179 -28.01 -32.16 -9.16
CA SER A 179 -29.38 -31.92 -9.65
C SER A 179 -30.00 -30.69 -9.00
N LEU A 180 -30.57 -29.80 -9.82
CA LEU A 180 -31.32 -28.62 -9.34
C LEU A 180 -32.58 -28.99 -8.54
N ALA A 181 -33.04 -30.24 -8.58
CA ALA A 181 -34.14 -30.72 -7.75
C ALA A 181 -33.71 -30.98 -6.29
N LYS A 182 -32.40 -31.08 -6.02
CA LYS A 182 -31.83 -31.36 -4.71
C LYS A 182 -31.16 -30.11 -4.12
N ILE A 183 -31.12 -30.03 -2.78
CA ILE A 183 -30.64 -28.84 -2.06
C ILE A 183 -29.16 -28.52 -2.33
N ASP A 184 -28.33 -29.54 -2.48
CA ASP A 184 -26.90 -29.45 -2.85
C ASP A 184 -26.72 -28.84 -4.25
N GLY A 185 -27.50 -29.29 -5.24
CA GLY A 185 -27.49 -28.71 -6.58
C GLY A 185 -28.02 -27.27 -6.61
N MET A 186 -29.05 -26.94 -5.82
CA MET A 186 -29.52 -25.55 -5.70
C MET A 186 -28.49 -24.63 -5.03
N ARG A 187 -27.77 -25.11 -3.99
CA ARG A 187 -26.67 -24.35 -3.37
C ARG A 187 -25.54 -24.08 -4.35
N ARG A 188 -25.14 -25.10 -5.13
CA ARG A 188 -24.15 -24.94 -6.20
C ARG A 188 -24.62 -23.97 -7.27
N TYR A 189 -25.91 -24.02 -7.63
CA TYR A 189 -26.49 -23.09 -8.59
C TYR A 189 -26.45 -21.64 -8.08
N ARG A 190 -26.86 -21.39 -6.83
CA ARG A 190 -26.75 -20.08 -6.17
C ARG A 190 -25.33 -19.54 -6.26
N GLU A 191 -24.33 -20.35 -5.91
CA GLU A 191 -22.92 -19.97 -5.99
C GLU A 191 -22.51 -19.60 -7.42
N GLU A 192 -22.88 -20.39 -8.43
CA GLU A 192 -22.65 -20.06 -9.84
C GLU A 192 -23.32 -18.74 -10.27
N LEU A 193 -24.54 -18.49 -9.81
CA LEU A 193 -25.25 -17.25 -10.11
C LEU A 193 -24.55 -16.04 -9.46
N SER A 194 -24.18 -16.15 -8.19
CA SER A 194 -23.47 -15.10 -7.43
C SER A 194 -22.12 -14.77 -8.09
N ASN A 195 -21.31 -15.79 -8.38
CA ASN A 195 -20.00 -15.62 -9.01
C ASN A 195 -20.11 -14.96 -10.39
N ARG A 196 -21.15 -15.30 -11.17
CA ARG A 196 -21.39 -14.73 -12.51
C ARG A 196 -22.04 -13.35 -12.48
N ALA A 197 -22.70 -12.98 -11.38
CA ALA A 197 -23.28 -11.65 -11.22
C ALA A 197 -22.20 -10.57 -11.07
N GLY A 198 -20.98 -10.95 -10.65
CA GLY A 198 -19.89 -10.00 -10.42
C GLY A 198 -20.23 -8.97 -9.35
N LYS A 199 -21.05 -9.36 -8.37
CA LYS A 199 -21.46 -8.52 -7.24
C LYS A 199 -20.74 -8.95 -5.97
N ILE A 200 -20.47 -7.97 -5.11
CA ILE A 200 -19.80 -8.16 -3.83
C ILE A 200 -20.89 -8.17 -2.76
N CYS A 201 -21.14 -9.36 -2.20
CA CYS A 201 -22.15 -9.54 -1.17
C CYS A 201 -21.59 -9.07 0.19
N VAL A 202 -22.30 -8.14 0.84
CA VAL A 202 -21.94 -7.58 2.15
C VAL A 202 -23.16 -7.59 3.08
N GLY A 203 -22.93 -7.50 4.39
CA GLY A 203 -24.00 -7.31 5.36
C GLY A 203 -24.65 -5.92 5.27
N GLU A 204 -25.85 -5.77 5.83
CA GLU A 204 -26.58 -4.48 5.82
C GLU A 204 -25.79 -3.35 6.52
N VAL A 205 -25.14 -3.68 7.64
CA VAL A 205 -24.34 -2.71 8.40
C VAL A 205 -23.13 -2.25 7.58
N ASP A 206 -22.39 -3.19 6.99
CA ASP A 206 -21.22 -2.85 6.17
C ASP A 206 -21.62 -2.08 4.91
N LYS A 207 -22.75 -2.43 4.28
CA LYS A 207 -23.27 -1.64 3.15
C LYS A 207 -23.52 -0.18 3.54
N LYS A 208 -24.14 0.08 4.69
CA LYS A 208 -24.37 1.46 5.17
C LYS A 208 -23.05 2.21 5.42
N LYS A 209 -22.07 1.55 6.05
CA LYS A 209 -20.73 2.13 6.24
C LYS A 209 -20.08 2.48 4.91
N ILE A 210 -20.13 1.55 3.95
CA ILE A 210 -19.54 1.75 2.63
C ILE A 210 -20.26 2.84 1.83
N GLU A 211 -21.58 2.98 1.96
CA GLU A 211 -22.33 4.08 1.34
C GLU A 211 -21.94 5.45 1.93
N LEU A 212 -21.65 5.50 3.23
CA LEU A 212 -21.12 6.70 3.88
C LEU A 212 -19.70 7.02 3.39
N VAL A 213 -18.82 6.01 3.35
CA VAL A 213 -17.47 6.13 2.79
C VAL A 213 -17.50 6.58 1.33
N ARG A 214 -18.40 6.02 0.51
CA ARG A 214 -18.60 6.44 -0.90
C ARG A 214 -18.92 7.93 -0.97
N ARG A 215 -19.84 8.41 -0.12
CA ARG A 215 -20.19 9.83 -0.08
C ARG A 215 -18.97 10.69 0.27
N HIS A 216 -18.21 10.30 1.29
CA HIS A 216 -17.00 11.02 1.67
C HIS A 216 -15.96 11.02 0.56
N TYR A 217 -15.74 9.89 -0.12
CA TYR A 217 -14.83 9.77 -1.26
C TYR A 217 -15.15 10.80 -2.35
N PHE A 218 -16.40 10.86 -2.82
CA PHE A 218 -16.77 11.75 -3.93
C PHE A 218 -16.87 13.23 -3.53
N THR A 219 -17.03 13.55 -2.25
CA THR A 219 -17.16 14.93 -1.77
C THR A 219 -15.86 15.52 -1.22
N TYR A 220 -14.86 14.67 -0.92
CA TYR A 220 -13.60 15.09 -0.32
C TYR A 220 -12.91 16.18 -1.15
N GLY A 221 -12.54 17.29 -0.50
CA GLY A 221 -11.86 18.42 -1.12
C GLY A 221 -12.57 18.97 -2.36
N GLY A 222 -13.90 18.91 -2.42
CA GLY A 222 -14.67 19.35 -3.59
C GLY A 222 -14.58 18.40 -4.79
N GLY A 223 -14.24 17.13 -4.58
CA GLY A 223 -14.05 16.14 -5.63
C GLY A 223 -12.59 15.93 -6.05
N ILE A 224 -11.63 16.43 -5.27
CA ILE A 224 -10.21 16.28 -5.57
C ILE A 224 -9.74 14.83 -5.48
N LEU A 225 -10.32 14.04 -4.55
CA LEU A 225 -9.93 12.64 -4.36
C LEU A 225 -10.25 11.75 -5.58
N PRO A 226 -11.49 11.72 -6.13
CA PRO A 226 -11.74 11.01 -7.38
C PRO A 226 -10.95 11.59 -8.56
N ALA A 227 -10.70 12.91 -8.58
CA ALA A 227 -9.87 13.51 -9.62
C ALA A 227 -8.42 13.01 -9.56
N LEU A 228 -7.87 12.82 -8.36
CA LEU A 228 -6.53 12.27 -8.13
C LEU A 228 -6.42 10.81 -8.57
N MET A 229 -7.45 9.99 -8.32
CA MET A 229 -7.44 8.56 -8.69
C MET A 229 -7.67 8.33 -10.18
N LYS A 230 -8.23 9.31 -10.90
CA LYS A 230 -8.56 9.15 -12.32
C LYS A 230 -7.30 8.85 -13.15
N GLY A 231 -7.34 7.73 -13.88
CA GLY A 231 -6.27 7.28 -14.77
C GLY A 231 -5.06 6.65 -14.06
N SER A 232 -5.09 6.48 -12.73
CA SER A 232 -4.00 5.81 -12.01
C SER A 232 -3.87 4.35 -12.42
N ALA A 233 -2.66 3.81 -12.33
CA ALA A 233 -2.46 2.37 -12.41
C ALA A 233 -2.33 1.81 -11.00
N ASN A 234 -3.22 0.90 -10.64
CA ASN A 234 -3.31 0.38 -9.28
C ASN A 234 -2.56 -0.95 -9.17
N GLU A 235 -1.97 -1.22 -8.00
CA GLU A 235 -1.40 -2.53 -7.68
C GLU A 235 -0.36 -2.99 -8.73
N VAL A 236 0.49 -2.06 -9.17
CA VAL A 236 1.53 -2.31 -10.17
C VAL A 236 2.83 -2.70 -9.46
N SER A 237 3.39 -3.84 -9.83
CA SER A 237 4.69 -4.28 -9.32
C SER A 237 5.84 -3.72 -10.13
N PHE A 238 6.89 -3.31 -9.43
CA PHE A 238 8.17 -2.94 -10.01
C PHE A 238 9.23 -3.91 -9.52
N TYR A 239 10.07 -4.37 -10.44
CA TYR A 239 11.18 -5.28 -10.17
C TYR A 239 12.45 -4.72 -10.79
N GLY A 240 13.52 -4.65 -10.02
CA GLY A 240 14.82 -4.17 -10.47
C GLY A 240 15.95 -4.69 -9.57
N ASN A 241 17.15 -4.13 -9.75
CA ASN A 241 18.29 -4.36 -8.88
C ASN A 241 18.75 -3.03 -8.33
N ASP A 242 19.03 -2.95 -7.04
CA ASP A 242 19.59 -1.75 -6.44
C ASP A 242 20.97 -1.42 -7.05
N PRO A 243 21.21 -0.19 -7.53
CA PRO A 243 22.41 0.10 -8.33
C PRO A 243 23.68 0.16 -7.47
N VAL A 244 23.56 0.34 -6.15
CA VAL A 244 24.69 0.43 -5.22
C VAL A 244 25.09 -0.95 -4.72
N THR A 245 24.13 -1.72 -4.24
CA THR A 245 24.38 -3.04 -3.62
C THR A 245 24.29 -4.21 -4.61
N GLY A 246 23.70 -3.99 -5.79
CA GLY A 246 23.40 -5.05 -6.77
C GLY A 246 22.28 -5.99 -6.35
N LEU A 247 21.71 -5.83 -5.15
CA LEU A 247 20.68 -6.74 -4.63
C LEU A 247 19.34 -6.53 -5.35
N PRO A 248 18.59 -7.60 -5.62
CA PRO A 248 17.28 -7.49 -6.25
C PRO A 248 16.30 -6.77 -5.33
N VAL A 249 15.50 -5.86 -5.89
CA VAL A 249 14.49 -5.06 -5.18
C VAL A 249 13.12 -5.16 -5.86
N LYS A 250 12.07 -5.08 -5.06
CA LYS A 250 10.69 -5.06 -5.53
C LYS A 250 9.81 -4.12 -4.72
N ILE A 251 8.95 -3.40 -5.41
CA ILE A 251 7.89 -2.58 -4.81
C ILE A 251 6.56 -2.86 -5.48
N ARG A 252 5.47 -2.57 -4.78
CA ARG A 252 4.12 -2.63 -5.32
C ARG A 252 3.30 -1.52 -4.66
N PRO A 253 3.39 -0.28 -5.16
CA PRO A 253 2.54 0.80 -4.69
C PRO A 253 1.07 0.51 -4.89
N ASP A 254 0.23 1.04 -4.01
CA ASP A 254 -1.23 0.89 -4.07
C ASP A 254 -1.75 1.56 -5.36
N GLY A 255 -1.25 2.76 -5.68
CA GLY A 255 -1.48 3.41 -6.97
C GLY A 255 -0.27 4.15 -7.52
N LEU A 256 -0.26 4.31 -8.84
CA LEU A 256 0.75 5.01 -9.61
C LEU A 256 0.10 6.14 -10.39
N GLN A 257 0.63 7.37 -10.24
CA GLN A 257 0.27 8.51 -11.06
C GLN A 257 1.50 9.11 -11.73
N LEU A 258 1.26 9.72 -12.88
CA LEU A 258 2.30 10.32 -13.70
C LEU A 258 2.08 11.82 -13.88
N GLU A 259 3.13 12.52 -14.28
CA GLU A 259 3.12 13.98 -14.40
C GLU A 259 2.09 14.49 -15.42
N GLU A 260 1.79 13.71 -16.45
CA GLU A 260 0.77 14.03 -17.45
C GLU A 260 -0.62 14.13 -16.80
N ASN A 261 -0.87 13.34 -15.75
CA ASN A 261 -2.17 13.27 -15.08
C ASN A 261 -2.31 14.23 -13.91
N ILE A 262 -1.23 14.51 -13.16
CA ILE A 262 -1.32 15.27 -11.91
C ILE A 262 -0.19 16.28 -11.70
N GLY A 263 0.64 16.56 -12.69
CA GLY A 263 1.73 17.55 -12.62
C GLY A 263 3.02 17.04 -11.98
N CYS A 264 3.04 15.82 -11.44
CA CYS A 264 4.23 15.13 -10.95
C CYS A 264 4.11 13.60 -11.08
N ASN A 265 5.24 12.89 -11.06
CA ASN A 265 5.22 11.43 -10.95
C ASN A 265 5.11 11.05 -9.47
N ALA A 266 4.01 10.39 -9.12
CA ALA A 266 3.64 10.17 -7.73
C ALA A 266 3.27 8.72 -7.44
N ILE A 267 3.54 8.35 -6.19
CA ILE A 267 3.08 7.13 -5.56
C ILE A 267 1.83 7.46 -4.75
N ILE A 268 0.78 6.66 -4.90
CA ILE A 268 -0.40 6.69 -4.03
C ILE A 268 -0.27 5.57 -3.00
N SER A 269 -0.39 5.92 -1.72
CA SER A 269 -0.33 4.98 -0.59
C SER A 269 -1.64 5.02 0.18
N PHE A 270 -2.38 3.92 0.18
CA PHE A 270 -3.64 3.79 0.89
C PHE A 270 -3.43 3.15 2.26
N LYS A 271 -4.05 3.71 3.30
CA LYS A 271 -3.96 3.19 4.66
C LYS A 271 -5.33 3.21 5.31
N THR A 272 -5.71 2.11 5.93
CA THR A 272 -6.84 2.10 6.86
C THR A 272 -6.31 2.26 8.27
N THR A 273 -7.03 2.99 9.11
CA THR A 273 -6.58 3.30 10.47
C THR A 273 -7.74 3.44 11.42
N SER A 274 -7.55 3.08 12.69
CA SER A 274 -8.49 3.40 13.77
C SER A 274 -8.17 4.75 14.43
N ALA A 275 -7.21 5.52 13.89
CA ALA A 275 -6.88 6.85 14.39
C ALA A 275 -8.11 7.77 14.30
N GLU A 276 -8.44 8.42 15.39
CA GLU A 276 -9.60 9.32 15.50
C GLU A 276 -9.32 10.71 14.90
N ASP A 277 -8.04 11.08 14.77
CA ASP A 277 -7.56 12.34 14.22
C ASP A 277 -6.28 12.18 13.38
N VAL A 278 -5.85 13.29 12.75
CA VAL A 278 -4.69 13.32 11.85
C VAL A 278 -3.35 13.22 12.59
N ASP A 279 -3.26 13.71 13.83
CA ASP A 279 -2.02 13.68 14.62
C ASP A 279 -1.72 12.27 15.10
N LYS A 280 -2.76 11.54 15.52
CA LYS A 280 -2.68 10.13 15.86
C LYS A 280 -2.26 9.29 14.66
N PHE A 281 -2.75 9.62 13.46
CA PHE A 281 -2.33 8.97 12.23
C PHE A 281 -0.86 9.26 11.90
N ALA A 282 -0.41 10.51 12.02
CA ALA A 282 0.99 10.89 11.83
C ALA A 282 1.91 10.13 12.80
N TYR A 283 1.52 10.02 14.07
CA TYR A 283 2.23 9.20 15.05
C TYR A 283 2.30 7.72 14.63
N ASP A 284 1.20 7.14 14.16
CA ASP A 284 1.19 5.75 13.68
C ASP A 284 2.06 5.57 12.43
N ALA A 285 2.05 6.51 11.51
CA ALA A 285 2.91 6.49 10.33
C ALA A 285 4.39 6.46 10.72
N ALA A 286 4.80 7.28 11.69
CA ALA A 286 6.15 7.27 12.24
C ALA A 286 6.47 5.97 12.99
N LYS A 287 5.55 5.50 13.85
CA LYS A 287 5.69 4.25 14.62
C LYS A 287 5.87 3.03 13.72
N PHE A 288 5.10 2.94 12.64
CA PHE A 288 5.16 1.84 11.67
C PHE A 288 6.15 2.08 10.52
N GLN A 289 6.92 3.17 10.60
CA GLN A 289 7.99 3.51 9.68
C GLN A 289 7.50 3.57 8.23
N TYR A 290 6.32 4.16 7.98
CA TYR A 290 5.76 4.26 6.63
C TYR A 290 6.69 5.02 5.69
N GLN A 291 7.28 6.12 6.15
CA GLN A 291 8.24 6.93 5.40
C GLN A 291 9.38 6.12 4.78
N MET A 292 9.85 5.05 5.45
CA MET A 292 10.89 4.16 4.90
C MET A 292 10.40 3.42 3.64
N ALA A 293 9.16 2.93 3.64
CA ALA A 293 8.58 2.29 2.47
C ALA A 293 8.33 3.31 1.36
N GLU A 294 7.82 4.48 1.70
CA GLU A 294 7.51 5.54 0.74
C GLU A 294 8.78 6.07 0.05
N GLY A 295 9.87 6.28 0.80
CA GLY A 295 11.17 6.65 0.24
C GLY A 295 11.74 5.59 -0.70
N MET A 296 11.67 4.31 -0.30
CA MET A 296 12.02 3.18 -1.18
C MET A 296 11.18 3.18 -2.46
N TYR A 297 9.88 3.47 -2.37
CA TYR A 297 8.99 3.44 -3.53
C TYR A 297 9.35 4.50 -4.55
N LEU A 298 9.63 5.73 -4.12
CA LEU A 298 10.12 6.79 -5.00
C LEU A 298 11.42 6.40 -5.71
N GLU A 299 12.36 5.82 -4.97
CA GLU A 299 13.68 5.49 -5.47
C GLU A 299 13.65 4.34 -6.48
N VAL A 300 12.99 3.23 -6.12
CA VAL A 300 12.87 2.06 -7.01
C VAL A 300 12.00 2.40 -8.23
N ALA A 301 10.89 3.13 -8.06
CA ALA A 301 10.07 3.56 -9.20
C ALA A 301 10.88 4.47 -10.13
N SER A 302 11.64 5.43 -9.58
CA SER A 302 12.45 6.32 -10.41
C SER A 302 13.52 5.56 -11.20
N GLN A 303 14.21 4.65 -10.52
CA GLN A 303 15.24 3.85 -11.14
C GLN A 303 14.69 2.98 -12.27
N VAL A 304 13.64 2.20 -12.00
CA VAL A 304 13.09 1.23 -12.95
C VAL A 304 12.50 1.93 -14.18
N THR A 305 11.87 3.08 -13.99
CA THR A 305 11.19 3.82 -15.07
C THR A 305 12.05 4.84 -15.79
N GLY A 306 13.13 5.29 -15.18
CA GLY A 306 13.89 6.46 -15.65
C GLY A 306 13.17 7.80 -15.45
N ARG A 307 12.01 7.82 -14.78
CA ARG A 307 11.24 9.06 -14.48
C ARG A 307 11.53 9.53 -13.07
N LYS A 308 11.53 10.84 -12.82
CA LYS A 308 11.71 11.37 -11.45
C LYS A 308 10.41 11.23 -10.66
N PHE A 309 10.30 10.20 -9.82
CA PHE A 309 9.24 10.09 -8.81
C PHE A 309 9.62 10.91 -7.58
N ASN A 310 8.82 11.94 -7.32
CA ASN A 310 9.14 12.97 -6.33
C ASN A 310 7.94 13.40 -5.47
N ALA A 311 6.89 12.59 -5.42
CA ALA A 311 5.71 12.82 -4.60
C ALA A 311 5.13 11.52 -4.08
N VAL A 312 4.69 11.53 -2.81
CA VAL A 312 3.86 10.47 -2.23
C VAL A 312 2.59 11.08 -1.68
N ILE A 313 1.46 10.60 -2.18
CA ILE A 313 0.14 11.03 -1.74
C ILE A 313 -0.47 9.89 -0.95
N CYS A 314 -0.54 10.06 0.36
CA CYS A 314 -1.16 9.10 1.25
C CYS A 314 -2.65 9.38 1.40
N VAL A 315 -3.47 8.37 1.18
CA VAL A 315 -4.90 8.40 1.49
C VAL A 315 -5.14 7.53 2.71
N MET A 316 -5.53 8.16 3.81
CA MET A 316 -5.99 7.44 4.99
C MET A 316 -7.52 7.30 4.94
N LEU A 317 -8.03 6.20 5.49
CA LEU A 317 -9.46 6.00 5.76
C LEU A 317 -9.63 5.48 7.18
N GLN A 318 -10.49 6.16 7.95
CA GLN A 318 -10.86 5.68 9.28
C GLN A 318 -11.68 4.38 9.21
N THR A 319 -11.37 3.44 10.09
CA THR A 319 -12.16 2.22 10.36
C THR A 319 -13.12 2.40 11.53
N VAL A 320 -13.10 3.58 12.15
CA VAL A 320 -14.01 4.04 13.21
C VAL A 320 -14.93 5.13 12.65
N GLU A 321 -16.11 5.30 13.25
CA GLU A 321 -17.05 6.35 12.86
C GLU A 321 -16.42 7.75 13.01
N PRO A 322 -16.63 8.68 12.06
CA PRO A 322 -17.57 8.63 10.93
C PRO A 322 -16.98 8.09 9.61
N PHE A 323 -15.92 7.27 9.65
CA PHE A 323 -15.27 6.65 8.48
C PHE A 323 -14.75 7.68 7.47
N LEU A 324 -14.11 8.73 7.97
CA LEU A 324 -13.62 9.81 7.13
C LEU A 324 -12.31 9.43 6.42
N PRO A 325 -12.16 9.82 5.14
CA PRO A 325 -10.87 9.83 4.49
C PRO A 325 -10.12 11.13 4.75
N ALA A 326 -8.79 11.08 4.69
CA ALA A 326 -7.93 12.26 4.55
C ALA A 326 -6.82 11.98 3.55
N VAL A 327 -6.40 13.01 2.84
CA VAL A 327 -5.35 12.98 1.83
C VAL A 327 -4.18 13.83 2.31
N PHE A 328 -3.01 13.22 2.39
CA PHE A 328 -1.76 13.86 2.79
C PHE A 328 -0.78 13.78 1.65
N MET A 329 -0.04 14.85 1.43
CA MET A 329 1.20 14.81 0.67
C MET A 329 2.33 14.74 1.69
N TYR A 330 3.22 13.74 1.57
CA TYR A 330 4.34 13.63 2.51
C TYR A 330 5.24 14.85 2.45
N HIS A 331 5.75 15.28 3.61
CA HIS A 331 6.74 16.34 3.67
C HIS A 331 8.05 15.87 2.99
N PRO A 332 8.74 16.72 2.21
CA PRO A 332 9.97 16.34 1.54
C PRO A 332 11.05 15.80 2.49
N GLU A 333 11.16 16.34 3.71
CA GLU A 333 12.11 15.85 4.73
C GLU A 333 11.84 14.41 5.15
N ASP A 334 10.57 14.02 5.30
CA ASP A 334 10.19 12.65 5.68
C ASP A 334 10.50 11.66 4.55
N LEU A 335 10.29 12.07 3.31
CA LEU A 335 10.63 11.26 2.13
C LEU A 335 12.14 11.08 2.01
N GLN A 336 12.90 12.15 2.24
CA GLN A 336 14.35 12.08 2.27
C GLN A 336 14.85 11.19 3.41
N ASN A 337 14.27 11.30 4.60
CA ASN A 337 14.55 10.39 5.72
C ASN A 337 14.23 8.93 5.35
N GLY A 338 13.14 8.72 4.61
CA GLY A 338 12.75 7.44 4.06
C GLY A 338 13.79 6.83 3.12
N ARG A 339 14.27 7.61 2.14
CA ARG A 339 15.35 7.22 1.21
C ARG A 339 16.65 6.89 1.95
N TYR A 340 17.03 7.72 2.92
CA TYR A 340 18.18 7.45 3.79
C TYR A 340 18.04 6.11 4.52
N ARG A 341 16.89 5.85 5.16
CA ARG A 341 16.62 4.59 5.86
C ARG A 341 16.64 3.39 4.91
N TYR A 342 16.10 3.54 3.70
CA TYR A 342 16.18 2.51 2.66
C TYR A 342 17.63 2.20 2.28
N ARG A 343 18.46 3.23 2.05
CA ARG A 343 19.89 3.07 1.72
C ARG A 343 20.67 2.38 2.83
N CYS A 344 20.46 2.76 4.09
CA CYS A 344 21.03 2.07 5.25
C CYS A 344 20.60 0.60 5.31
N ALA A 345 19.30 0.33 5.17
CA ALA A 345 18.77 -1.03 5.21
C ALA A 345 19.35 -1.92 4.10
N MET A 346 19.53 -1.38 2.89
CA MET A 346 20.14 -2.10 1.77
C MET A 346 21.63 -2.39 2.03
N ALA A 347 22.38 -1.42 2.54
CA ALA A 347 23.79 -1.61 2.88
C ALA A 347 23.97 -2.66 3.99
N ASP A 348 23.11 -2.64 5.01
CA ASP A 348 23.13 -3.65 6.07
C ASP A 348 22.75 -5.04 5.52
N ALA A 349 21.78 -5.10 4.60
CA ALA A 349 21.37 -6.35 3.97
C ALA A 349 22.51 -6.96 3.16
N GLN A 350 23.22 -6.14 2.39
CA GLN A 350 24.41 -6.55 1.65
C GLN A 350 25.48 -7.12 2.58
N LYS A 351 25.87 -6.37 3.63
CA LYS A 351 26.89 -6.81 4.59
C LYS A 351 26.53 -8.13 5.26
N CYS A 352 25.28 -8.30 5.69
CA CYS A 352 24.83 -9.52 6.35
C CYS A 352 24.85 -10.72 5.40
N LEU A 353 24.45 -10.52 4.14
CA LEU A 353 24.47 -11.56 3.11
C LEU A 353 25.91 -11.97 2.74
N GLU A 354 26.82 -11.01 2.61
CA GLU A 354 28.25 -11.25 2.33
C GLU A 354 28.94 -11.97 3.50
N ALA A 355 28.73 -11.48 4.72
CA ALA A 355 29.31 -12.06 5.93
C ALA A 355 28.66 -13.37 6.37
N LYS A 356 27.48 -13.72 5.82
CA LYS A 356 26.62 -14.83 6.28
C LYS A 356 26.34 -14.78 7.79
N SER A 357 26.23 -13.58 8.33
CA SER A 357 26.03 -13.31 9.74
C SER A 357 24.79 -12.45 9.93
N PHE A 358 23.88 -12.92 10.78
CA PHE A 358 22.58 -12.29 11.03
C PHE A 358 22.35 -12.14 12.53
N PRO A 359 23.03 -11.21 13.20
CA PRO A 359 22.90 -11.02 14.64
C PRO A 359 21.47 -10.65 15.07
N GLY A 360 21.09 -11.13 16.26
CA GLY A 360 19.83 -10.82 16.93
C GLY A 360 19.93 -9.61 17.85
N PHE A 361 19.10 -9.57 18.89
CA PHE A 361 19.18 -8.52 19.91
C PHE A 361 20.42 -8.67 20.80
N ASP A 362 20.91 -9.89 20.98
CA ASP A 362 22.11 -10.25 21.73
C ASP A 362 23.34 -9.45 21.26
N ALA A 363 23.42 -9.08 19.98
CA ALA A 363 24.49 -8.23 19.46
C ALA A 363 24.45 -6.76 19.94
N LYS A 364 23.42 -6.36 20.70
CA LYS A 364 23.37 -5.06 21.39
C LYS A 364 24.00 -5.10 22.77
N ALA A 365 24.38 -6.28 23.28
CA ALA A 365 25.09 -6.42 24.54
C ALA A 365 26.53 -5.90 24.42
N GLU A 366 27.11 -5.45 25.53
CA GLU A 366 28.52 -5.05 25.53
C GLU A 366 29.44 -6.27 25.39
N PHE A 367 30.69 -6.04 24.98
CA PHE A 367 31.65 -7.12 24.80
C PHE A 367 31.90 -7.83 26.14
N GLY A 368 31.64 -9.14 26.18
CA GLY A 368 31.80 -9.96 27.38
C GLY A 368 30.49 -10.28 28.11
N ASP A 369 29.40 -9.58 27.81
CA ASP A 369 28.11 -9.76 28.51
C ASP A 369 27.29 -10.96 28.00
N MET A 370 27.86 -11.76 27.09
CA MET A 370 27.25 -12.99 26.55
C MET A 370 25.82 -12.80 26.02
N GLY A 371 25.51 -11.62 25.47
CA GLY A 371 24.19 -11.30 24.92
C GLY A 371 23.17 -10.77 25.94
N ILE A 372 23.55 -10.58 27.21
CA ILE A 372 22.71 -9.94 28.22
C ILE A 372 22.72 -8.43 27.99
N ILE A 373 21.54 -7.84 27.77
CA ILE A 373 21.40 -6.41 27.49
C ILE A 373 20.98 -5.68 28.75
N GLN A 374 21.74 -4.68 29.16
CA GLN A 374 21.35 -3.77 30.23
C GLN A 374 20.14 -2.93 29.79
N LEU A 375 18.99 -3.10 30.46
CA LEU A 375 17.77 -2.34 30.17
C LEU A 375 17.81 -0.98 30.85
N ALA A 376 17.69 0.10 30.06
CA ALA A 376 17.45 1.45 30.54
C ALA A 376 16.04 1.91 30.16
N LEU A 377 15.29 2.44 31.12
CA LEU A 377 13.97 3.01 30.86
C LEU A 377 14.09 4.40 30.20
N PRO A 378 13.14 4.77 29.33
CA PRO A 378 13.16 6.06 28.64
C PRO A 378 12.98 7.23 29.62
N GLU A 379 13.50 8.41 29.26
CA GLU A 379 13.59 9.57 30.16
C GLU A 379 12.24 9.99 30.77
N TRP A 380 11.15 9.87 30.00
CA TRP A 380 9.81 10.20 30.48
C TRP A 380 9.31 9.33 31.65
N SER A 381 9.89 8.14 31.85
CA SER A 381 9.56 7.25 32.96
C SER A 381 10.13 7.72 34.30
N LYS A 382 11.13 8.62 34.26
CA LYS A 382 11.81 9.17 35.44
C LYS A 382 11.11 10.41 36.00
N ARG A 383 9.92 10.76 35.49
CA ARG A 383 9.14 11.90 35.98
C ARG A 383 8.75 11.66 37.44
N GLU A 384 9.00 12.67 38.28
CA GLU A 384 8.64 12.62 39.70
C GLU A 384 7.14 12.40 39.89
N ILE A 385 6.79 11.46 40.76
CA ILE A 385 5.42 11.26 41.23
C ILE A 385 5.19 12.30 42.32
N LYS A 386 4.29 13.26 42.08
CA LYS A 386 3.86 14.17 43.13
C LYS A 386 2.94 13.40 44.10
N PRO A 387 3.24 13.35 45.40
CA PRO A 387 2.33 12.75 46.36
C PRO A 387 0.98 13.49 46.32
N MET A 388 -0.11 12.73 46.31
CA MET A 388 -1.46 13.27 46.43
C MET A 388 -1.76 13.36 47.92
N ASP A 389 -1.87 14.57 48.47
CA ASP A 389 -2.37 14.75 49.84
C ASP A 389 -3.84 14.30 49.89
N ILE A 390 -4.08 13.19 50.58
CA ILE A 390 -5.43 12.74 50.93
C ILE A 390 -5.66 13.23 52.36
N GLU A 391 -6.33 14.36 52.52
CA GLU A 391 -6.80 14.82 53.83
C GLU A 391 -7.84 13.83 54.37
N ASN A 392 -7.63 13.33 55.59
CA ASN A 392 -8.54 12.43 56.31
C ASN A 392 -9.69 13.18 56.99
#